data_AF-A0A2E2M688-F1
#
_entry.id   AF-A0A2E2M688-F1
#
_cell.length_a   1.000
_cell.length_b   1.000
_cell.length_c   1.000
_cell.angle_alpha   90.00
_cell.angle_beta   90.00
_cell.angle_gamma   90.00
#
_symmetry.space_group_name_H-M   'P 1'
#
loop_
_entity.id
_entity.type
_entity.pdbx_description
1 polymer ?
#
loop_
_entity_poly.entity_id
_entity_poly.type
_entity_poly.pdbx_seq_one_letter_code
_entity_poly.pdbx_strand_id
1 'polypeptide(L)'
;MEEQMSLFDYADRIVPTAEIIPFPVDQHLVYIRRTARALEQRNGPAADKFWQVECRRLYARLQVQGLGEPAIRDELGRFANAVHAEMQRAAWAAWQAQNPKGAA
;
A
#
# COMPACT_ATOMS: atom_id res chain seq x y z
N MET A 1 -50.61 4.26 -35.37
CA MET A 1 -50.45 2.90 -34.83
C MET A 1 -49.05 2.86 -34.23
N GLU A 2 -48.91 3.44 -33.04
CA GLU A 2 -47.64 3.53 -32.34
C GLU A 2 -47.49 2.26 -31.50
N GLU A 3 -46.56 1.39 -31.89
CA GLU A 3 -46.13 0.26 -31.08
C GLU A 3 -45.52 0.78 -29.78
N GLN A 4 -46.27 0.62 -28.69
CA GLN A 4 -45.74 0.85 -27.35
C GLN A 4 -44.71 -0.24 -27.07
N MET A 5 -43.42 0.12 -27.10
CA MET A 5 -42.38 -0.71 -26.51
C MET A 5 -42.70 -0.90 -25.03
N SER A 6 -42.92 -2.16 -24.63
CA SER A 6 -43.14 -2.57 -23.24
C SER A 6 -41.96 -2.11 -22.38
N LEU A 7 -42.23 -1.18 -21.46
CA LEU A 7 -41.32 -0.74 -20.41
C LEU A 7 -40.84 -1.90 -19.52
N PHE A 8 -41.59 -3.00 -19.49
CA PHE A 8 -41.40 -4.14 -18.60
C PHE A 8 -40.56 -5.27 -19.22
N ASP A 9 -40.18 -5.16 -20.49
CA ASP A 9 -39.25 -6.12 -21.13
C ASP A 9 -37.79 -5.88 -20.70
N TYR A 10 -37.55 -4.88 -19.84
CA TYR A 10 -36.24 -4.58 -19.27
C TYR A 10 -35.76 -5.63 -18.25
N ALA A 11 -36.66 -6.50 -17.77
CA ALA A 11 -36.36 -7.49 -16.73
C ALA A 11 -35.38 -8.58 -17.20
N ASP A 12 -35.20 -8.77 -18.51
CA ASP A 12 -34.36 -9.83 -19.08
C ASP A 12 -33.01 -9.32 -19.64
N ARG A 13 -32.75 -8.01 -19.52
CA ARG A 13 -31.39 -7.51 -19.69
C ARG A 13 -30.64 -7.84 -18.42
N ILE A 14 -29.92 -8.96 -18.44
CA ILE A 14 -28.77 -9.20 -17.56
C ILE A 14 -27.75 -8.10 -17.89
N VAL A 15 -27.97 -6.90 -17.34
CA VAL A 15 -26.96 -5.86 -17.26
C VAL A 15 -25.87 -6.44 -16.38
N PRO A 16 -24.61 -6.48 -16.83
CA PRO A 16 -23.53 -6.97 -15.99
C PRO A 16 -23.54 -6.12 -14.71
N THR A 17 -23.89 -6.75 -13.58
CA THR A 17 -23.74 -6.13 -12.26
C THR A 17 -22.28 -5.71 -12.12
N ALA A 18 -22.05 -4.46 -11.70
CA ALA A 18 -20.70 -3.92 -11.55
C ALA A 18 -19.82 -4.86 -10.72
N GLU A 19 -18.65 -5.21 -11.25
CA GLU A 19 -17.67 -6.01 -10.54
C GLU A 19 -17.11 -5.18 -9.38
N ILE A 20 -17.41 -5.60 -8.14
CA ILE A 20 -16.82 -4.98 -6.95
C ILE A 20 -15.38 -5.46 -6.86
N ILE A 21 -14.43 -4.58 -7.18
CA ILE A 21 -13.01 -4.80 -6.90
C ILE A 21 -12.74 -4.25 -5.50
N PRO A 22 -12.65 -5.09 -4.46
CA PRO A 22 -12.26 -4.61 -3.15
C PRO A 22 -10.84 -4.05 -3.25
N PHE A 23 -10.68 -2.75 -3.06
CA PHE A 23 -9.35 -2.17 -2.98
C PHE A 23 -8.69 -2.71 -1.71
N PRO A 24 -7.54 -3.43 -1.80
CA PRO A 24 -6.87 -3.92 -0.62
C PRO A 24 -6.30 -2.73 0.15
N VAL A 25 -7.06 -2.23 1.12
CA VAL A 25 -6.57 -1.32 2.16
C VAL A 25 -5.85 -2.17 3.19
N ASP A 26 -4.74 -2.77 2.77
CA ASP A 26 -3.82 -3.37 3.73
C ASP A 26 -3.21 -2.21 4.54
N GLN A 27 -3.65 -2.08 5.79
CA GLN A 27 -3.16 -1.07 6.72
C GLN A 27 -1.63 -1.16 6.88
N HIS A 28 -1.07 -2.36 6.74
CA HIS A 28 0.36 -2.60 6.79
C HIS A 28 1.06 -2.01 5.56
N LEU A 29 0.50 -2.20 4.37
CA LEU A 29 1.02 -1.60 3.13
C LEU A 29 0.97 -0.06 3.17
N VAL A 30 -0.11 0.52 3.68
CA VAL A 30 -0.22 1.98 3.85
C VAL A 30 0.83 2.49 4.83
N TYR A 31 1.07 1.76 5.92
CA TYR A 31 2.08 2.12 6.91
C TYR A 31 3.50 2.05 6.33
N ILE A 32 3.82 1.00 5.58
CA ILE A 32 5.10 0.86 4.86
C ILE A 32 5.32 2.03 3.91
N ARG A 33 4.35 2.32 3.03
CA ARG A 33 4.43 3.43 2.05
C ARG A 33 4.63 4.79 2.70
N ARG A 34 3.91 5.06 3.79
CA ARG A 34 4.04 6.32 4.54
C ARG A 34 5.42 6.43 5.18
N THR A 35 5.91 5.35 5.76
CA THR A 35 7.23 5.31 6.40
C THR A 35 8.35 5.50 5.38
N ALA A 36 8.31 4.79 4.25
CA ALA A 36 9.25 4.94 3.15
C ALA A 36 9.30 6.38 2.64
N ARG A 37 8.15 6.99 2.33
CA ARG A 37 8.07 8.39 1.89
C ARG A 37 8.59 9.37 2.94
N ALA A 38 8.30 9.13 4.22
CA ALA A 38 8.78 9.96 5.31
C ALA A 38 10.30 9.86 5.49
N LEU A 39 10.90 8.69 5.22
CA LEU A 39 12.34 8.49 5.19
C LEU A 39 12.97 9.20 3.99
N GLU A 40 12.40 9.10 2.79
CA GLU A 40 12.90 9.80 1.60
C GLU A 40 12.94 11.33 1.76
N GLN A 41 12.01 11.89 2.54
CA GLN A 41 11.96 13.32 2.83
C GLN A 41 12.97 13.79 3.89
N ARG A 42 13.58 12.86 4.63
CA ARG A 42 14.49 13.16 5.75
C ARG A 42 15.88 12.68 5.40
N ASN A 43 16.88 13.49 5.68
CA ASN A 43 18.27 13.15 5.41
C ASN A 43 19.10 13.06 6.70
N GLY A 44 20.05 12.13 6.72
CA GLY A 44 21.04 11.99 7.79
C GLY A 44 20.41 11.73 9.18
N PRO A 45 20.89 12.38 10.25
CA PRO A 45 20.49 12.06 11.62
C PRO A 45 18.99 12.17 11.92
N ALA A 46 18.26 12.97 11.14
CA ALA A 46 16.81 13.11 11.28
C ALA A 46 16.07 11.86 10.78
N ALA A 47 16.56 11.22 9.73
CA ALA A 47 16.01 9.96 9.21
C ALA A 47 16.24 8.82 10.21
N ASP A 48 17.45 8.73 10.78
CA ASP A 48 17.78 7.70 11.77
C ASP A 48 16.91 7.80 13.02
N LYS A 49 16.72 9.01 13.56
CA LYS A 49 15.83 9.23 14.71
C LYS A 49 14.39 8.86 14.40
N PHE A 50 13.90 9.25 13.21
CA PHE A 50 12.56 8.87 12.77
C PHE A 50 12.43 7.35 12.65
N TRP A 51 13.39 6.68 12.03
CA TRP A 51 13.41 5.22 11.88
C TRP A 51 13.37 4.51 13.23
N GLN A 52 14.20 4.94 14.19
CA GLN A 52 14.20 4.39 15.54
C GLN A 52 12.84 4.56 16.24
N VAL A 53 12.19 5.70 16.05
CA VAL A 53 10.85 5.94 16.62
C VAL A 53 9.81 5.01 15.99
N GLU A 54 9.81 4.83 14.67
CA GLU A 54 8.85 3.94 14.01
C GLU A 54 9.06 2.46 14.39
N CYS A 55 10.31 2.00 14.47
CA CYS A 55 10.63 0.66 14.97
C CYS A 55 10.16 0.46 16.43
N ARG A 56 10.38 1.46 17.30
CA ARG A 56 9.90 1.41 18.70
C ARG A 56 8.37 1.40 18.79
N ARG A 57 7.69 2.16 17.94
CA ARG A 57 6.21 2.19 17.85
C ARG A 57 5.66 0.84 17.42
N LEU A 58 6.25 0.24 16.38
CA LEU A 58 5.85 -1.08 15.92
C LEU A 58 6.12 -2.15 16.99
N TYR A 59 7.30 -2.12 17.62
CA TYR A 59 7.64 -2.99 18.73
C TYR A 59 6.60 -2.90 19.86
N ALA A 60 6.30 -1.69 20.33
CA ALA A 60 5.31 -1.47 21.39
C ALA A 60 3.92 -1.97 21.00
N ARG A 61 3.49 -1.75 19.74
CA ARG A 61 2.20 -2.25 19.24
C ARG A 61 2.14 -3.78 19.27
N LEU A 62 3.18 -4.45 18.78
CA LEU A 62 3.25 -5.92 18.76
C LEU A 62 3.36 -6.51 20.17
N GLN A 63 4.06 -5.82 21.07
CA GLN A 63 4.13 -6.20 22.49
C GLN A 63 2.76 -6.10 23.17
N VAL A 64 1.99 -5.04 22.91
CA VAL A 64 0.61 -4.88 23.43
C VAL A 64 -0.32 -5.96 22.87
N GLN A 65 -0.08 -6.44 21.65
CA GLN A 65 -0.79 -7.58 21.07
C GLN A 65 -0.39 -8.93 21.67
N GLY A 66 0.58 -8.95 22.58
CA GLY A 66 1.02 -10.16 23.29
C GLY A 66 2.00 -11.04 22.50
N LEU A 67 2.62 -10.52 21.44
CA LEU A 67 3.63 -11.27 20.71
C LEU A 67 4.89 -11.45 21.56
N GLY A 68 5.50 -12.63 21.48
CA GLY A 68 6.79 -12.90 22.12
C GLY A 68 7.92 -12.15 21.40
N GLU A 69 8.94 -11.77 22.16
CA GLU A 69 10.16 -11.10 21.67
C GLU A 69 10.74 -11.66 20.34
N PRO A 70 10.92 -13.00 20.14
CA PRO A 70 11.43 -13.51 18.87
C PRO A 70 10.50 -13.20 17.69
N ALA A 71 9.17 -13.34 17.88
CA ALA A 71 8.20 -13.03 16.83
C ALA A 71 8.15 -11.53 16.51
N ILE A 72 8.33 -10.68 17.53
CA ILE A 72 8.41 -9.22 17.32
C ILE A 72 9.64 -8.86 16.47
N ARG A 73 10.79 -9.49 16.73
CA ARG A 73 12.01 -9.25 15.93
C ARG A 73 11.84 -9.69 14.49
N ASP A 74 11.23 -10.85 14.25
CA ASP A 74 10.96 -11.32 12.90
C ASP A 74 10.04 -10.35 12.15
N GLU A 75 8.99 -9.87 12.81
CA GLU A 75 8.04 -8.93 12.21
C GLU A 75 8.69 -7.55 11.96
N LEU A 76 9.53 -7.06 12.88
CA LEU A 76 10.35 -5.86 12.64
C LEU A 76 11.29 -6.03 11.44
N GLY A 77 11.90 -7.21 11.29
CA GLY A 77 12.74 -7.53 10.14
C GLY A 77 11.96 -7.53 8.83
N ARG A 78 10.76 -8.13 8.81
CA ARG A 78 9.85 -8.08 7.65
C ARG A 78 9.43 -6.66 7.31
N PHE A 79 9.06 -5.87 8.32
CA PHE A 79 8.71 -4.47 8.15
C PHE A 79 9.88 -3.66 7.56
N ALA A 80 11.08 -3.82 8.10
CA ALA A 80 12.28 -3.16 7.59
C ALA A 80 12.55 -3.51 6.11
N ASN A 81 12.51 -4.80 5.77
CA ASN A 81 12.68 -5.26 4.39
C ASN A 81 11.62 -4.70 3.47
N ALA A 82 10.36 -4.65 3.91
CA ALA A 82 9.26 -4.11 3.12
C ALA A 82 9.40 -2.59 2.87
N VAL A 83 9.84 -1.83 3.88
CA VAL A 83 10.12 -0.39 3.74
C VAL A 83 11.27 -0.15 2.77
N HIS A 84 12.36 -0.90 2.87
CA HIS A 84 13.48 -0.77 1.93
C HIS A 84 13.09 -1.15 0.50
N ALA A 85 12.32 -2.23 0.32
CA ALA A 85 11.81 -2.62 -0.99
C ALA A 85 10.85 -1.56 -1.58
N GLU A 86 10.04 -0.90 -0.74
CA GLU A 86 9.19 0.22 -1.15
C GLU A 86 10.03 1.41 -1.64
N MET A 87 11.05 1.81 -0.90
CA MET A 87 11.95 2.91 -1.28
C MET A 87 12.67 2.60 -2.60
N GLN A 88 13.16 1.38 -2.78
CA GLN A 88 13.77 0.94 -4.04
C GLN A 88 12.78 1.01 -5.21
N ARG A 89 11.53 0.57 -4.99
CA ARG A 89 10.49 0.63 -6.02
C ARG A 89 10.13 2.07 -6.38
N ALA A 90 10.01 2.95 -5.39
CA ALA A 90 9.73 4.37 -5.59
C ALA A 90 10.88 5.06 -6.36
N ALA A 91 12.13 4.78 -5.99
CA ALA A 91 13.30 5.27 -6.70
C ALA A 91 13.36 4.77 -8.16
N TRP A 92 13.05 3.49 -8.39
CA TRP A 92 12.99 2.91 -9.73
C TRP A 92 11.90 3.56 -10.59
N ALA A 93 10.69 3.71 -10.04
CA ALA A 93 9.58 4.37 -10.73
C ALA A 93 9.92 5.83 -11.08
N ALA A 94 10.56 6.55 -10.16
CA ALA A 94 11.01 7.92 -10.40
C ALA A 94 12.06 7.99 -11.51
N TRP A 95 13.01 7.05 -11.55
CA TRP A 95 14.01 6.95 -12.61
C TRP A 95 13.38 6.63 -13.98
N GLN A 96 12.43 5.70 -14.03
CA GLN A 96 11.69 5.37 -15.26
C GLN A 96 10.93 6.57 -15.81
N ALA A 97 10.26 7.34 -14.95
CA ALA A 97 9.55 8.55 -15.35
C ALA A 97 10.48 9.62 -15.95
N GLN A 98 11.76 9.65 -15.54
CA GLN A 98 12.77 10.59 -16.04
C GLN A 98 13.44 10.12 -17.35
N ASN A 99 13.36 8.83 -17.70
CA ASN A 99 13.98 8.24 -18.89
C ASN A 99 12.93 7.55 -19.80
N PRO A 100 12.13 8.30 -20.58
CA PRO A 100 11.02 7.77 -21.37
C PRO A 100 11.43 6.96 -22.63
N LYS A 101 12.63 6.35 -22.67
CA LYS A 101 13.16 5.65 -23.86
C LYS A 101 12.48 4.31 -24.20
N GLY A 102 11.44 3.90 -23.46
CA GLY A 102 10.78 2.58 -23.59
C GLY A 102 9.32 2.62 -24.02
N ALA A 103 8.78 3.77 -24.40
CA ALA A 103 7.42 3.90 -24.93
C ALA A 103 7.47 4.10 -26.45
N ALA A 104 7.88 3.05 -27.18
CA ALA A 104 7.82 2.98 -28.65
C ALA A 104 7.48 1.55 -29.07
#